data_AF-A0A1F8F1D9-F1
#
_entry.id   AF-A0A1F8F1D9-F1
#
_cell.length_a   1.000
_cell.length_b   1.000
_cell.length_c   1.000
_cell.angle_alpha   90.00
_cell.angle_beta   90.00
_cell.angle_gamma   90.00
#
_symmetry.space_group_name_H-M   'P 1'
#
loop_
_entity.id
_entity.type
_entity.pdbx_description
1 polymer ?
#
loop_
_entity_poly.entity_id
_entity_poly.type
_entity_poly.pdbx_seq_one_letter_code
_entity_poly.pdbx_strand_id
1 'polypeptide(L)'
;MSIFNKFFLMAVFLSAALPAFSADEGPVDFKAAPRGTINETINVPGDGWWPHLSPDGKYVIYGNARSVVMNLETKETKNLTSPYPDVTCRVGSWLNSTTLLLPCNLDLYKATVGSWQPELMDLSEIDPEARAGVSAAIAGGGLRAKDNHWTLVYAGTNLVADYYVIGEGGIPAITGDMVYATCDGGSNEGPICIYKDYQKISEFEIKGRVLDISAIGNYAAWGGYGGGMWGREPNGEIINLGAGLADGVPKLFAVEGKIWVATFNGFDSCVMHPWGQKNSIIIDNCPAASWDIAYDSQSKNIIIAAAGDRGELVVHKISKDSPRADLCGPACPDLPDSRVPTVASAFGDSDSIPFTKSDTLPVPNKGLPTDLGQLIEAVFKWSLAVIGLVIFARFFYAGFLWFSSAGSADKTARAKDIMKNAIYGAFILFSAYLILNTINPDLVRSTFNLPGLPGGQAVPAPK
;
A
#
# COMPACT_ATOMS: atom_id res chain seq x y z
N MET A 1 3.65 19.12 22.04
CA MET A 1 2.25 19.23 21.56
C MET A 1 2.17 19.61 20.07
N SER A 2 2.94 18.93 19.19
CA SER A 2 2.92 19.17 17.73
C SER A 2 3.43 17.94 16.93
N ILE A 3 3.08 16.74 17.39
CA ILE A 3 3.33 15.47 16.68
C ILE A 3 2.02 14.67 16.54
N PHE A 4 1.10 14.83 17.50
CA PHE A 4 -0.24 14.24 17.46
C PHE A 4 -1.17 14.78 16.34
N ASN A 5 -0.97 16.01 15.87
CA ASN A 5 -1.85 16.62 14.87
C ASN A 5 -1.59 16.16 13.42
N LYS A 6 -0.49 15.43 13.17
CA LYS A 6 -0.21 14.87 11.84
C LYS A 6 -0.81 13.47 11.65
N PHE A 7 -1.09 12.74 12.74
CA PHE A 7 -1.79 11.46 12.68
C PHE A 7 -3.27 11.60 12.35
N PHE A 8 -3.89 12.72 12.75
CA PHE A 8 -5.30 12.99 12.44
C PHE A 8 -5.54 13.31 10.95
N LEU A 9 -4.50 13.72 10.21
CA LEU A 9 -4.63 14.00 8.77
C LEU A 9 -4.65 12.76 7.88
N MET A 10 -4.35 11.57 8.41
CA MET A 10 -4.52 10.31 7.68
C MET A 10 -5.94 9.73 7.84
N ALA A 11 -6.73 10.28 8.78
CA ALA A 11 -8.10 9.86 9.08
C ALA A 11 -9.18 10.89 8.66
N VAL A 12 -8.82 12.03 8.03
CA VAL A 12 -9.76 13.09 7.61
C VAL A 12 -9.62 13.43 6.12
N PHE A 13 -9.57 12.42 5.26
CA PHE A 13 -9.92 12.57 3.84
C PHE A 13 -11.14 11.72 3.46
N LEU A 14 -12.14 11.72 4.35
CA LEU A 14 -13.50 11.27 4.06
C LEU A 14 -14.42 12.49 3.89
N SER A 15 -14.17 13.36 2.90
CA SER A 15 -15.19 14.28 2.36
C SER A 15 -14.77 14.92 1.03
N ALA A 16 -14.23 14.14 0.11
CA ALA A 16 -14.61 14.36 -1.27
C ALA A 16 -15.69 13.32 -1.52
N ALA A 17 -16.94 13.77 -1.66
CA ALA A 17 -17.95 12.94 -2.30
C ALA A 17 -17.40 12.63 -3.69
N LEU A 18 -16.70 11.50 -3.81
CA LEU A 18 -16.52 10.84 -5.09
C LEU A 18 -17.93 10.75 -5.67
N PRO A 19 -18.14 11.12 -6.94
CA PRO A 19 -19.43 10.82 -7.56
C PRO A 19 -19.64 9.33 -7.29
N ALA A 20 -20.78 9.00 -6.69
CA ALA A 20 -21.18 7.62 -6.50
C ALA A 20 -20.92 6.94 -7.84
N PHE A 21 -19.87 6.11 -7.90
CA PHE A 21 -19.67 5.27 -9.05
C PHE A 21 -20.96 4.48 -9.09
N SER A 22 -21.76 4.75 -10.12
CA SER A 22 -22.90 3.93 -10.44
C SER A 22 -22.29 2.55 -10.60
N ALA A 23 -22.44 1.72 -9.55
CA ALA A 23 -22.39 0.29 -9.71
C ALA A 23 -23.38 0.06 -10.85
N ASP A 24 -22.90 -0.29 -12.03
CA ASP A 24 -23.76 -0.98 -12.99
C ASP A 24 -24.24 -2.19 -12.21
N GLU A 25 -25.47 -2.10 -11.70
CA GLU A 25 -26.05 -3.07 -10.79
C GLU A 25 -25.84 -4.43 -11.44
N GLY A 26 -25.07 -5.30 -10.80
CA GLY A 26 -24.98 -6.69 -11.23
C GLY A 26 -26.38 -7.28 -11.38
N PRO A 27 -26.51 -8.46 -12.00
CA PRO A 27 -27.80 -9.08 -12.25
C PRO A 27 -28.63 -9.31 -10.97
N VAL A 28 -28.00 -9.26 -9.79
CA VAL A 28 -28.66 -9.30 -8.48
C VAL A 28 -28.36 -8.02 -7.69
N ASP A 29 -29.40 -7.35 -7.19
CA ASP A 29 -29.26 -6.24 -6.24
C ASP A 29 -28.49 -6.69 -4.99
N PHE A 30 -27.44 -5.95 -4.63
CA PHE A 30 -26.59 -6.22 -3.47
C PHE A 30 -27.39 -6.41 -2.18
N LYS A 31 -28.49 -5.66 -1.98
CA LYS A 31 -29.33 -5.79 -0.78
C LYS A 31 -30.23 -7.03 -0.79
N ALA A 32 -30.61 -7.50 -1.97
CA ALA A 32 -31.46 -8.67 -2.17
C ALA A 32 -30.66 -9.98 -2.31
N ALA A 33 -29.36 -9.89 -2.59
CA ALA A 33 -28.49 -11.05 -2.77
C ALA A 33 -28.44 -11.95 -1.51
N PRO A 34 -28.43 -13.28 -1.67
CA PRO A 34 -28.36 -14.21 -0.55
C PRO A 34 -27.08 -13.98 0.27
N ARG A 35 -27.23 -13.98 1.59
CA ARG A 35 -26.13 -13.84 2.55
C ARG A 35 -25.52 -15.18 2.90
N GLY A 36 -24.21 -15.16 3.15
CA GLY A 36 -23.47 -16.34 3.55
C GLY A 36 -23.87 -16.84 4.94
N THR A 37 -23.59 -18.12 5.18
CA THR A 37 -23.94 -18.78 6.43
C THR A 37 -22.83 -18.55 7.46
N ILE A 38 -23.13 -17.76 8.49
CA ILE A 38 -22.25 -17.54 9.63
C ILE A 38 -22.47 -18.67 10.64
N ASN A 39 -21.42 -19.47 10.88
CA ASN A 39 -21.44 -20.57 11.84
C ASN A 39 -21.15 -20.08 13.26
N GLU A 40 -20.30 -19.07 13.41
CA GLU A 40 -19.97 -18.45 14.69
C GLU A 40 -19.55 -16.99 14.50
N THR A 41 -19.91 -16.13 15.46
CA THR A 41 -19.37 -14.77 15.58
C THR A 41 -18.74 -14.58 16.95
N ILE A 42 -17.53 -14.03 16.98
CA ILE A 42 -16.84 -13.60 18.19
C ILE A 42 -16.73 -12.08 18.14
N ASN A 43 -17.16 -11.41 19.22
CA ASN A 43 -17.09 -9.95 19.33
C ASN A 43 -16.12 -9.57 20.46
N VAL A 44 -15.18 -8.70 20.16
CA VAL A 44 -14.26 -8.11 21.14
C VAL A 44 -14.56 -6.60 21.22
N PRO A 45 -15.14 -6.13 22.34
CA PRO A 45 -15.44 -4.73 22.51
C PRO A 45 -14.15 -3.94 22.79
N GLY A 46 -13.74 -3.10 21.85
CA GLY A 46 -12.66 -2.13 21.99
C GLY A 46 -11.23 -2.67 21.81
N ASP A 47 -10.40 -1.84 21.19
CA ASP A 47 -8.99 -2.09 20.83
C ASP A 47 -8.75 -3.38 20.03
N GLY A 48 -9.71 -3.75 19.20
CA GLY A 48 -9.65 -4.79 18.18
C GLY A 48 -8.92 -4.40 16.90
N TRP A 49 -8.23 -3.25 16.89
CA TRP A 49 -7.64 -2.65 15.70
C TRP A 49 -6.63 -3.54 14.99
N TRP A 50 -6.55 -3.38 13.66
CA TRP A 50 -5.54 -3.99 12.79
C TRP A 50 -5.42 -5.51 12.93
N PRO A 51 -6.54 -6.27 12.88
CA PRO A 51 -6.48 -7.70 13.13
C PRO A 51 -5.68 -8.43 12.05
N HIS A 52 -4.87 -9.40 12.45
CA HIS A 52 -4.16 -10.33 11.56
C HIS A 52 -4.41 -11.77 11.99
N LEU A 53 -4.83 -12.60 11.04
CA LEU A 53 -5.11 -14.01 11.28
C LEU A 53 -3.85 -14.86 11.04
N SER A 54 -3.68 -15.91 11.84
CA SER A 54 -2.67 -16.92 11.55
C SER A 54 -3.02 -17.62 10.22
N PRO A 55 -2.02 -18.06 9.43
CA PRO A 55 -2.26 -18.71 8.14
C PRO A 55 -3.23 -19.92 8.18
N ASP A 56 -3.33 -20.60 9.32
CA ASP A 56 -4.22 -21.73 9.57
C ASP A 56 -5.58 -21.34 10.17
N GLY A 57 -5.84 -20.04 10.37
CA GLY A 57 -7.11 -19.52 10.88
C GLY A 57 -7.39 -19.82 12.35
N LYS A 58 -6.39 -20.25 13.13
CA LYS A 58 -6.58 -20.65 14.55
C LYS A 58 -6.41 -19.52 15.54
N TYR A 59 -5.65 -18.50 15.19
CA TYR A 59 -5.35 -17.36 16.06
C TYR A 59 -5.63 -16.06 15.33
N VAL A 60 -6.03 -15.05 16.10
CA VAL A 60 -6.06 -13.65 15.66
C VAL A 60 -5.16 -12.84 16.59
N ILE A 61 -4.33 -11.99 16.03
CA ILE A 61 -3.66 -10.92 16.78
C ILE A 61 -4.30 -9.59 16.43
N TYR A 62 -4.49 -8.74 17.43
CA TYR A 62 -5.10 -7.42 17.27
C TYR A 62 -4.60 -6.45 18.35
N GLY A 63 -4.87 -5.17 18.12
CA GLY A 63 -4.58 -4.06 19.03
C GLY A 63 -3.79 -2.93 18.35
N ASN A 64 -3.80 -1.76 18.97
CA ASN A 64 -3.06 -0.61 18.43
C ASN A 64 -1.79 -0.30 19.25
N ALA A 65 -1.96 -0.08 20.55
CA ALA A 65 -0.86 0.23 21.48
C ALA A 65 -0.47 -0.96 22.37
N ARG A 66 -1.04 -2.13 22.08
CA ARG A 66 -0.72 -3.44 22.64
C ARG A 66 -0.93 -4.48 21.56
N SER A 67 -0.29 -5.64 21.73
CA SER A 67 -0.48 -6.81 20.90
C SER A 67 -1.17 -7.90 21.71
N VAL A 68 -2.44 -8.15 21.42
CA VAL A 68 -3.23 -9.21 22.07
C VAL A 68 -3.49 -10.32 21.07
N VAL A 69 -3.04 -11.53 21.40
CA VAL A 69 -3.36 -12.72 20.62
C VAL A 69 -4.52 -13.47 21.27
N MET A 70 -5.46 -13.94 20.46
CA MET A 70 -6.60 -14.75 20.87
C MET A 70 -6.55 -16.08 20.13
N ASN A 71 -6.75 -17.17 20.88
CA ASN A 71 -7.07 -18.48 20.32
C ASN A 71 -8.56 -18.51 19.94
N LEU A 72 -8.88 -18.75 18.66
CA LEU A 72 -10.26 -18.68 18.16
C LEU A 72 -11.12 -19.91 18.52
N GLU A 73 -10.50 -20.98 18.99
CA GLU A 73 -11.19 -22.16 19.50
C GLU A 73 -11.49 -22.01 21.01
N THR A 74 -10.45 -21.76 21.82
CA THR A 74 -10.59 -21.66 23.28
C THR A 74 -11.08 -20.29 23.77
N LYS A 75 -11.00 -19.26 22.92
CA LYS A 75 -11.30 -17.85 23.22
C LYS A 75 -10.38 -17.24 24.28
N GLU A 76 -9.31 -17.94 24.64
CA GLU A 76 -8.29 -17.45 25.55
C GLU A 76 -7.45 -16.37 24.88
N THR A 77 -7.16 -15.31 25.64
CA THR A 77 -6.37 -14.17 25.16
C THR A 77 -5.06 -14.04 25.93
N LYS A 78 -3.99 -13.66 25.25
CA LYS A 78 -2.70 -13.31 25.86
C LYS A 78 -2.24 -11.95 25.36
N ASN A 79 -1.97 -11.04 26.29
CA ASN A 79 -1.31 -9.77 25.97
C ASN A 79 0.21 -9.99 25.89
N LEU A 80 0.77 -9.87 24.69
CA LEU A 80 2.20 -10.07 24.40
C LEU A 80 3.06 -8.85 24.78
N THR A 81 2.43 -7.72 25.09
CA THR A 81 3.09 -6.49 25.58
C THR A 81 3.24 -6.45 27.10
N SER A 82 2.46 -7.26 27.83
CA SER A 82 2.37 -7.22 29.30
C SER A 82 3.67 -7.44 30.10
N PRO A 83 4.74 -8.12 29.62
CA PRO A 83 6.00 -8.17 30.38
C PRO A 83 6.79 -6.85 30.34
N TYR A 84 6.41 -5.88 29.49
CA TYR A 84 7.14 -4.63 29.29
C TYR A 84 6.21 -3.41 29.41
N PRO A 85 5.89 -2.94 30.63
CA PRO A 85 4.89 -1.88 30.84
C PRO A 85 5.26 -0.54 30.20
N ASP A 86 6.56 -0.29 29.96
CA ASP A 86 7.07 0.94 29.33
C ASP A 86 7.27 0.82 27.81
N VAL A 87 6.93 -0.32 27.21
CA VAL A 87 7.14 -0.60 25.79
C VAL A 87 5.81 -0.55 25.05
N THR A 88 5.74 0.29 24.02
CA THR A 88 4.58 0.35 23.12
C THR A 88 4.79 -0.63 21.98
N CYS A 89 3.91 -1.63 21.88
CA CYS A 89 3.91 -2.57 20.76
C CYS A 89 2.73 -2.30 19.85
N ARG A 90 2.98 -2.26 18.54
CA ARG A 90 1.91 -2.30 17.54
C ARG A 90 1.46 -3.74 17.36
N VAL A 91 0.40 -3.93 16.56
CA VAL A 91 -0.05 -5.27 16.18
C VAL A 91 1.07 -6.03 15.47
N GLY A 92 1.21 -7.31 15.80
CA GLY A 92 2.15 -8.20 15.14
C GLY A 92 1.65 -8.72 13.79
N SER A 93 2.57 -9.32 13.03
CA SER A 93 2.27 -10.02 11.78
C SER A 93 2.76 -11.47 11.84
N TRP A 94 1.99 -12.40 11.27
CA TRP A 94 2.30 -13.83 11.32
C TRP A 94 3.38 -14.20 10.30
N LEU A 95 4.51 -14.69 10.78
CA LEU A 95 5.57 -15.22 9.93
C LEU A 95 5.17 -16.57 9.32
N ASN A 96 4.51 -17.40 10.13
CA ASN A 96 3.91 -18.68 9.75
C ASN A 96 2.81 -19.03 10.78
N SER A 97 2.21 -20.23 10.73
CA SER A 97 1.14 -20.63 11.67
C SER A 97 1.56 -20.77 13.14
N THR A 98 2.86 -20.78 13.42
CA THR A 98 3.42 -20.99 14.77
C THR A 98 4.23 -19.81 15.29
N THR A 99 4.66 -18.90 14.42
CA THR A 99 5.57 -17.80 14.75
C THR A 99 4.97 -16.48 14.30
N LEU A 100 5.04 -15.50 15.20
CA LEU A 100 4.55 -14.15 15.04
C LEU A 100 5.72 -13.16 15.24
N LEU A 101 5.76 -12.11 14.44
CA LEU A 101 6.66 -10.98 14.61
C LEU A 101 5.92 -9.80 15.26
N LEU A 102 6.58 -9.15 16.22
CA LEU A 102 6.02 -8.13 17.11
C LEU A 102 6.88 -6.86 17.06
N PRO A 103 6.41 -5.80 16.40
CA PRO A 103 7.09 -4.51 16.41
C PRO A 103 6.81 -3.77 17.71
N CYS A 104 7.85 -3.48 18.47
CA CYS A 104 7.77 -2.84 19.78
C CYS A 104 8.80 -1.72 19.88
N ASN A 105 8.34 -0.47 20.02
CA ASN A 105 9.16 0.74 19.91
C ASN A 105 9.96 0.79 18.59
N LEU A 106 11.27 0.53 18.65
CA LEU A 106 12.19 0.51 17.50
C LEU A 106 12.72 -0.89 17.20
N ASP A 107 12.30 -1.88 17.98
CA ASP A 107 12.82 -3.24 17.98
C ASP A 107 11.78 -4.23 17.46
N LEU A 108 12.26 -5.33 16.88
CA LEU A 108 11.43 -6.41 16.38
C LEU A 108 11.63 -7.65 17.25
N TYR A 109 10.53 -8.21 17.73
CA TYR A 109 10.52 -9.43 18.53
C TYR A 109 9.83 -10.55 17.76
N LYS A 110 10.16 -11.79 18.09
CA LYS A 110 9.45 -12.99 17.64
C LYS A 110 8.79 -13.68 18.83
N ALA A 111 7.57 -14.16 18.66
CA ALA A 111 6.89 -14.98 19.66
C ALA A 111 6.35 -16.24 19.00
N THR A 112 6.37 -17.35 19.73
CA THR A 112 5.87 -18.64 19.23
C THR A 112 4.61 -19.08 19.96
N VAL A 113 3.71 -19.73 19.23
CA VAL A 113 2.50 -20.34 19.78
C VAL A 113 2.87 -21.30 20.91
N GLY A 114 2.15 -21.19 22.02
CA GLY A 114 2.38 -21.99 23.23
C GLY A 114 3.34 -21.35 24.22
N SER A 115 4.49 -20.84 23.76
CA SER A 115 5.44 -20.15 24.65
C SER A 115 4.97 -18.72 24.99
N TRP A 116 4.52 -17.98 23.96
CA TRP A 116 4.17 -16.57 24.02
C TRP A 116 5.20 -15.69 24.73
N GLN A 117 6.47 -16.09 24.69
CA GLN A 117 7.60 -15.30 25.21
C GLN A 117 8.26 -14.57 24.04
N PRO A 118 8.14 -13.22 23.95
CA PRO A 118 8.81 -12.47 22.91
C PRO A 118 10.33 -12.52 23.07
N GLU A 119 11.02 -12.94 22.02
CA GLU A 119 12.47 -12.93 21.92
C GLU A 119 12.91 -11.81 20.97
N LEU A 120 13.88 -11.00 21.38
CA LEU A 120 14.42 -9.94 20.54
C LEU A 120 15.10 -10.54 19.31
N MET A 121 14.79 -10.03 18.12
CA MET A 121 15.50 -10.40 16.91
C MET A 121 16.81 -9.62 16.79
N ASP A 122 17.87 -10.31 16.39
CA ASP A 122 19.12 -9.66 16.01
C ASP A 122 18.96 -9.09 14.59
N LEU A 123 19.04 -7.77 14.47
CA LEU A 123 18.99 -7.02 13.21
C LEU A 123 20.35 -6.40 12.86
N SER A 124 21.44 -6.85 13.49
CA SER A 124 22.79 -6.33 13.25
C SER A 124 23.37 -6.67 11.88
N GLU A 125 22.82 -7.69 11.21
CA GLU A 125 23.18 -8.07 9.84
C GLU A 125 22.68 -7.07 8.79
N ILE A 126 21.71 -6.21 9.13
CA ILE A 126 21.24 -5.16 8.24
C ILE A 126 22.31 -4.08 8.13
N ASP A 127 22.54 -3.60 6.90
CA ASP A 127 23.43 -2.48 6.61
C ASP A 127 23.22 -1.31 7.60
N PRO A 128 24.27 -0.86 8.31
CA PRO A 128 24.19 0.25 9.25
C PRO A 128 23.56 1.52 8.66
N GLU A 129 23.76 1.81 7.38
CA GLU A 129 23.17 2.98 6.71
C GLU A 129 21.65 2.87 6.56
N ALA A 130 21.14 1.64 6.36
CA ALA A 130 19.70 1.37 6.24
C ALA A 130 18.98 1.20 7.59
N ARG A 131 19.72 0.91 8.66
CA ARG A 131 19.17 0.54 9.98
C ARG A 131 18.28 1.62 10.60
N ALA A 132 18.59 2.90 10.37
CA ALA A 132 17.73 4.00 10.84
C ALA A 132 16.34 3.98 10.18
N GLY A 133 16.28 3.64 8.88
CA GLY A 133 15.03 3.46 8.15
C GLY A 133 14.23 2.25 8.65
N VAL A 134 14.92 1.16 8.99
CA VAL A 134 14.32 -0.04 9.59
C VAL A 134 13.64 0.27 10.92
N SER A 135 14.34 0.94 11.84
CA SER A 135 13.75 1.34 13.13
C SER A 135 12.56 2.27 12.95
N ALA A 136 12.60 3.17 11.97
CA ALA A 136 11.46 4.03 11.62
C ALA A 136 10.28 3.21 11.07
N ALA A 137 10.54 2.20 10.24
CA ALA A 137 9.50 1.33 9.69
C ALA A 137 8.83 0.45 10.74
N ILE A 138 9.60 -0.08 11.70
CA ILE A 138 9.08 -0.81 12.87
C ILE A 138 8.13 0.10 13.67
N ALA A 139 8.59 1.30 14.05
CA ALA A 139 7.78 2.26 14.78
C ALA A 139 6.56 2.77 14.00
N GLY A 140 6.62 2.74 12.67
CA GLY A 140 5.57 3.18 11.76
C GLY A 140 4.46 2.15 11.51
N GLY A 141 4.66 0.88 11.88
CA GLY A 141 3.71 -0.19 11.53
C GLY A 141 3.88 -0.71 10.09
N GLY A 142 5.10 -0.58 9.56
CA GLY A 142 5.49 -1.02 8.23
C GLY A 142 5.70 -2.52 8.04
N LEU A 143 5.47 -3.31 9.09
CA LEU A 143 5.75 -4.74 9.11
C LEU A 143 4.71 -5.52 8.30
N ARG A 144 5.20 -6.44 7.47
CA ARG A 144 4.43 -7.54 6.88
C ARG A 144 5.26 -8.81 7.05
N ALA A 145 4.61 -9.93 7.29
CA ALA A 145 5.25 -11.23 7.41
C ALA A 145 4.33 -12.30 6.83
N LYS A 146 4.91 -13.29 6.15
CA LYS A 146 4.24 -14.46 5.60
C LYS A 146 5.29 -15.46 5.11
N ASP A 147 4.94 -16.74 5.04
CA ASP A 147 5.75 -17.78 4.40
C ASP A 147 7.21 -17.87 4.89
N ASN A 148 7.47 -17.59 6.17
CA ASN A 148 8.81 -17.51 6.80
C ASN A 148 9.68 -16.33 6.40
N HIS A 149 9.13 -15.36 5.70
CA HIS A 149 9.81 -14.13 5.32
C HIS A 149 9.07 -12.90 5.86
N TRP A 150 9.78 -11.79 5.97
CA TRP A 150 9.20 -10.52 6.43
C TRP A 150 9.70 -9.34 5.62
N THR A 151 8.89 -8.27 5.61
CA THR A 151 9.27 -6.99 5.01
C THR A 151 8.98 -5.85 5.96
N LEU A 152 9.81 -4.81 5.89
CA LEU A 152 9.62 -3.55 6.59
C LEU A 152 9.67 -2.40 5.58
N VAL A 153 8.63 -1.58 5.59
CA VAL A 153 8.62 -0.33 4.84
C VAL A 153 7.67 0.67 5.45
N TYR A 154 8.07 1.93 5.47
CA TYR A 154 7.23 3.03 5.89
C TYR A 154 7.45 4.23 4.96
N ALA A 155 6.55 5.20 5.02
CA ALA A 155 6.62 6.37 4.16
C ALA A 155 8.00 7.05 4.26
N GLY A 156 8.71 7.12 3.14
CA GLY A 156 10.06 7.70 3.04
C GLY A 156 11.21 6.81 3.53
N THR A 157 10.98 5.53 3.79
CA THR A 157 12.04 4.55 4.07
C THR A 157 12.30 3.66 2.86
N ASN A 158 13.44 2.96 2.86
CA ASN A 158 13.67 1.87 1.94
C ASN A 158 12.71 0.71 2.23
N LEU A 159 12.41 -0.08 1.20
CA LEU A 159 11.79 -1.38 1.31
C LEU A 159 12.86 -2.40 1.69
N VAL A 160 12.69 -2.99 2.87
CA VAL A 160 13.57 -4.05 3.38
C VAL A 160 12.81 -5.36 3.37
N ALA A 161 13.44 -6.42 2.88
CA ALA A 161 12.94 -7.78 2.95
C ALA A 161 13.98 -8.65 3.66
N ASP A 162 13.56 -9.29 4.75
CA ASP A 162 14.41 -9.93 5.73
C ASP A 162 15.58 -8.99 6.11
N TYR A 163 16.80 -9.27 5.68
CA TYR A 163 17.97 -8.47 6.05
C TYR A 163 18.50 -7.57 4.93
N TYR A 164 17.80 -7.52 3.79
CA TYR A 164 18.26 -6.87 2.57
C TYR A 164 17.40 -5.66 2.20
N VAL A 165 18.07 -4.57 1.83
CA VAL A 165 17.40 -3.44 1.17
C VAL A 165 17.16 -3.82 -0.28
N ILE A 166 15.90 -3.87 -0.70
CA ILE A 166 15.51 -4.37 -2.04
C ILE A 166 14.93 -3.30 -2.95
N GLY A 167 14.46 -2.17 -2.41
CA GLY A 167 13.86 -1.12 -3.22
C GLY A 167 13.55 0.17 -2.46
N GLU A 168 12.99 1.14 -3.16
CA GLU A 168 12.61 2.45 -2.62
C GLU A 168 11.13 2.46 -2.21
N GLY A 169 10.86 2.33 -0.91
CA GLY A 169 9.53 2.50 -0.33
C GLY A 169 8.42 1.62 -0.93
N GLY A 170 7.18 2.03 -0.69
CA GLY A 170 5.99 1.42 -1.29
C GLY A 170 5.17 0.51 -0.37
N ILE A 171 4.11 -0.06 -0.94
CA ILE A 171 3.20 -0.99 -0.24
C ILE A 171 3.57 -2.42 -0.64
N PRO A 172 4.06 -3.28 0.28
CA PRO A 172 4.57 -4.59 -0.08
C PRO A 172 3.56 -5.70 0.23
N ALA A 173 3.62 -6.76 -0.57
CA ALA A 173 3.06 -8.07 -0.28
C ALA A 173 4.15 -9.12 -0.45
N ILE A 174 4.26 -10.03 0.52
CA ILE A 174 5.24 -11.10 0.51
C ILE A 174 4.56 -12.46 0.28
N THR A 175 5.20 -13.32 -0.52
CA THR A 175 4.73 -14.68 -0.76
C THR A 175 5.88 -15.58 -1.20
N GLY A 176 6.12 -16.66 -0.44
CA GLY A 176 7.33 -17.47 -0.60
C GLY A 176 8.60 -16.60 -0.59
N ASP A 177 9.46 -16.78 -1.58
CA ASP A 177 10.69 -16.03 -1.82
C ASP A 177 10.49 -14.73 -2.63
N MET A 178 9.24 -14.35 -2.89
CA MET A 178 8.88 -13.19 -3.71
C MET A 178 8.28 -12.05 -2.89
N VAL A 179 8.58 -10.82 -3.32
CA VAL A 179 7.95 -9.59 -2.83
C VAL A 179 7.36 -8.81 -4.00
N TYR A 180 6.11 -8.43 -3.89
CA TYR A 180 5.46 -7.46 -4.77
C TYR A 180 5.39 -6.13 -4.04
N ALA A 181 5.82 -5.03 -4.68
CA ALA A 181 5.69 -3.71 -4.08
C ALA A 181 5.52 -2.63 -5.14
N THR A 182 4.82 -1.54 -4.82
CA THR A 182 4.77 -0.36 -5.70
C THR A 182 6.18 0.17 -5.94
N CYS A 183 6.55 0.42 -7.19
CA CYS A 183 7.92 0.79 -7.56
C CYS A 183 8.33 2.23 -7.18
N ASP A 184 7.39 3.10 -6.82
CA ASP A 184 7.57 4.55 -6.91
C ASP A 184 7.46 5.30 -5.58
N GLY A 185 7.95 4.70 -4.48
CA GLY A 185 8.01 5.36 -3.18
C GLY A 185 6.64 5.71 -2.57
N GLY A 186 5.55 5.16 -3.13
CA GLY A 186 4.19 5.28 -2.57
C GLY A 186 3.30 6.33 -3.24
N SER A 187 3.40 6.54 -4.55
CA SER A 187 2.41 7.39 -5.26
C SER A 187 1.03 6.72 -5.34
N ASN A 188 0.99 5.40 -5.18
CA ASN A 188 -0.17 4.52 -5.34
C ASN A 188 -0.71 4.43 -6.78
N GLU A 189 -0.01 5.02 -7.76
CA GLU A 189 -0.41 5.08 -9.18
C GLU A 189 0.63 4.47 -10.13
N GLY A 190 1.86 4.25 -9.66
CA GLY A 190 2.92 3.66 -10.48
C GLY A 190 2.88 2.12 -10.55
N PRO A 191 3.80 1.55 -11.33
CA PRO A 191 3.85 0.10 -11.56
C PRO A 191 4.13 -0.67 -10.27
N ILE A 192 3.78 -1.96 -10.28
CA ILE A 192 4.16 -2.91 -9.23
C ILE A 192 5.42 -3.64 -9.68
N CYS A 193 6.44 -3.59 -8.82
CA CYS A 193 7.71 -4.28 -8.96
C CYS A 193 7.60 -5.68 -8.35
N ILE A 194 8.28 -6.63 -8.98
CA ILE A 194 8.41 -8.01 -8.50
C ILE A 194 9.88 -8.24 -8.14
N TYR A 195 10.10 -8.63 -6.90
CA TYR A 195 11.39 -9.02 -6.36
C TYR A 195 11.38 -10.51 -6.08
N LYS A 196 12.47 -11.19 -6.41
CA LYS A 196 12.74 -12.58 -6.07
C LYS A 196 14.20 -12.70 -5.66
N ASP A 197 14.49 -13.47 -4.62
CA ASP A 197 15.85 -13.57 -4.07
C ASP A 197 16.46 -12.19 -3.77
N TYR A 198 15.63 -11.27 -3.26
CA TYR A 198 15.97 -9.90 -2.92
C TYR A 198 16.42 -9.01 -4.11
N GLN A 199 16.21 -9.45 -5.35
CA GLN A 199 16.50 -8.68 -6.56
C GLN A 199 15.23 -8.39 -7.35
N LYS A 200 15.14 -7.18 -7.92
CA LYS A 200 14.04 -6.84 -8.84
C LYS A 200 14.19 -7.66 -10.12
N ILE A 201 13.21 -8.53 -10.39
CA ILE A 201 13.21 -9.39 -11.58
C ILE A 201 12.26 -8.88 -12.67
N SER A 202 11.24 -8.11 -12.30
CA SER A 202 10.24 -7.60 -13.24
C SER A 202 9.46 -6.44 -12.65
N GLU A 203 8.64 -5.79 -13.48
CA GLU A 203 7.60 -4.85 -13.07
C GLU A 203 6.45 -4.91 -14.07
N PHE A 204 5.26 -4.47 -13.66
CA PHE A 204 4.11 -4.36 -14.54
C PHE A 204 3.27 -3.14 -14.24
N GLU A 205 2.70 -2.57 -15.30
CA GLU A 205 1.75 -1.47 -15.22
C GLU A 205 0.45 -1.92 -14.55
N ILE A 206 -0.11 -1.05 -13.72
CA ILE A 206 -1.34 -1.34 -12.98
C ILE A 206 -2.56 -0.73 -13.66
N LYS A 207 -3.74 -1.23 -13.26
CA LYS A 207 -5.02 -0.55 -13.46
C LYS A 207 -5.51 -0.03 -12.11
N GLY A 208 -6.19 1.11 -12.10
CA GLY A 208 -6.68 1.72 -10.87
C GLY A 208 -5.55 2.21 -9.97
N ARG A 209 -5.75 2.14 -8.65
CA ARG A 209 -4.81 2.59 -7.62
C ARG A 209 -4.48 1.47 -6.65
N VAL A 210 -3.33 1.57 -6.00
CA VAL A 210 -2.87 0.60 -4.99
C VAL A 210 -3.02 1.19 -3.59
N LEU A 211 -4.01 0.71 -2.84
CA LEU A 211 -4.08 0.96 -1.39
C LEU A 211 -3.45 -0.20 -0.59
N ASP A 212 -3.59 -1.43 -1.07
CA ASP A 212 -2.89 -2.60 -0.57
C ASP A 212 -2.63 -3.59 -1.70
N ILE A 213 -1.65 -4.48 -1.49
CA ILE A 213 -1.34 -5.60 -2.38
C ILE A 213 -1.51 -6.90 -1.58
N SER A 214 -2.00 -7.95 -2.23
CA SER A 214 -1.99 -9.30 -1.69
C SER A 214 -1.52 -10.28 -2.76
N ALA A 215 -0.68 -11.23 -2.38
CA ALA A 215 -0.06 -12.16 -3.32
C ALA A 215 -0.03 -13.60 -2.78
N ILE A 216 -0.15 -14.55 -3.71
CA ILE A 216 0.11 -15.98 -3.52
C ILE A 216 0.88 -16.46 -4.74
N GLY A 217 2.18 -16.74 -4.55
CA GLY A 217 3.08 -17.10 -5.63
C GLY A 217 3.07 -16.09 -6.78
N ASN A 218 2.83 -16.57 -7.99
CA ASN A 218 2.82 -15.76 -9.20
C ASN A 218 1.51 -15.00 -9.47
N TYR A 219 0.58 -15.02 -8.51
CA TYR A 219 -0.68 -14.28 -8.56
C TYR A 219 -0.64 -13.13 -7.57
N ALA A 220 -0.98 -11.93 -8.04
CA ALA A 220 -1.04 -10.73 -7.22
C ALA A 220 -2.38 -10.02 -7.46
N ALA A 221 -2.97 -9.49 -6.39
CA ALA A 221 -4.15 -8.65 -6.43
C ALA A 221 -3.85 -7.31 -5.76
N TRP A 222 -4.42 -6.24 -6.30
CA TRP A 222 -4.33 -4.90 -5.72
C TRP A 222 -5.64 -4.16 -5.92
N GLY A 223 -5.85 -3.09 -5.15
CA GLY A 223 -7.04 -2.26 -5.26
C GLY A 223 -7.21 -1.35 -4.07
N GLY A 224 -8.43 -0.82 -3.95
CA GLY A 224 -8.85 0.13 -2.93
C GLY A 224 -9.22 1.50 -3.51
N TYR A 225 -9.57 2.44 -2.63
CA TYR A 225 -10.09 3.77 -2.98
C TYR A 225 -11.35 3.77 -3.87
N GLY A 226 -12.10 2.67 -3.95
CA GLY A 226 -13.29 2.55 -4.78
C GLY A 226 -13.03 2.51 -6.29
N GLY A 227 -11.77 2.34 -6.72
CA GLY A 227 -11.37 2.25 -8.14
C GLY A 227 -11.41 0.84 -8.73
N GLY A 228 -12.11 -0.09 -8.06
CA GLY A 228 -12.14 -1.51 -8.37
C GLY A 228 -10.97 -2.30 -7.80
N MET A 229 -11.03 -3.62 -7.97
CA MET A 229 -10.02 -4.58 -7.53
C MET A 229 -9.52 -5.37 -8.74
N TRP A 230 -8.20 -5.48 -8.85
CA TRP A 230 -7.53 -6.03 -10.03
C TRP A 230 -6.62 -7.18 -9.63
N GLY A 231 -6.47 -8.15 -10.54
CA GLY A 231 -5.59 -9.30 -10.38
C GLY A 231 -4.66 -9.43 -11.57
N ARG A 232 -3.42 -9.86 -11.32
CA ARG A 232 -2.46 -10.25 -12.34
C ARG A 232 -2.28 -11.76 -12.34
N GLU A 233 -2.42 -12.35 -13.53
CA GLU A 233 -2.10 -13.76 -13.79
C GLU A 233 -0.60 -13.96 -14.11
N PRO A 234 -0.06 -15.19 -13.97
CA PRO A 234 1.36 -15.47 -14.26
C PRO A 234 1.79 -15.13 -15.69
N ASN A 235 0.89 -15.23 -16.66
CA ASN A 235 1.11 -14.85 -18.06
C ASN A 235 1.17 -13.32 -18.28
N GLY A 236 0.95 -12.50 -17.24
CA GLY A 236 0.92 -11.05 -17.30
C GLY A 236 -0.45 -10.43 -17.58
N GLU A 237 -1.48 -11.24 -17.79
CA GLU A 237 -2.84 -10.75 -18.00
C GLU A 237 -3.39 -10.07 -16.73
N ILE A 238 -4.07 -8.94 -16.91
CA ILE A 238 -4.73 -8.22 -15.82
C ILE A 238 -6.24 -8.41 -15.94
N ILE A 239 -6.82 -9.05 -14.93
CA ILE A 239 -8.25 -9.34 -14.83
C ILE A 239 -8.91 -8.48 -13.76
N ASN A 240 -10.19 -8.18 -13.95
CA ASN A 240 -11.02 -7.58 -12.92
C ASN A 240 -11.35 -8.66 -11.88
N LEU A 241 -11.07 -8.39 -10.61
CA LEU A 241 -11.43 -9.25 -9.48
C LEU A 241 -12.52 -8.61 -8.61
N GLY A 242 -12.89 -7.36 -8.86
CA GLY A 242 -13.88 -6.63 -8.07
C GLY A 242 -15.26 -7.25 -8.11
N ALA A 243 -16.08 -6.92 -7.11
CA ALA A 243 -17.48 -7.33 -7.08
C ALA A 243 -18.42 -6.29 -7.71
N GLY A 244 -17.87 -5.27 -8.39
CA GLY A 244 -18.65 -4.14 -8.93
C GLY A 244 -19.19 -3.22 -7.84
N LEU A 245 -18.69 -3.36 -6.61
CA LEU A 245 -18.98 -2.49 -5.48
C LEU A 245 -17.85 -1.47 -5.38
N ALA A 246 -17.98 -0.47 -4.51
CA ALA A 246 -16.84 0.37 -4.14
C ALA A 246 -15.80 -0.48 -3.38
N ASP A 247 -15.07 -1.32 -4.12
CA ASP A 247 -14.25 -2.40 -3.60
C ASP A 247 -13.11 -1.83 -2.74
N GLY A 248 -12.97 -2.42 -1.56
CA GLY A 248 -11.87 -2.16 -0.64
C GLY A 248 -10.57 -2.82 -1.07
N VAL A 249 -9.67 -2.98 -0.11
CA VAL A 249 -8.37 -3.64 -0.36
C VAL A 249 -8.53 -5.15 -0.50
N PRO A 250 -7.83 -5.81 -1.44
CA PRO A 250 -7.89 -7.26 -1.62
C PRO A 250 -7.18 -8.02 -0.51
N LYS A 251 -7.67 -9.23 -0.21
CA LYS A 251 -6.90 -10.29 0.47
C LYS A 251 -6.99 -11.60 -0.32
N LEU A 252 -5.83 -12.16 -0.65
CA LEU A 252 -5.72 -13.48 -1.24
C LEU A 252 -5.51 -14.53 -0.14
N PHE A 253 -6.28 -15.60 -0.21
CA PHE A 253 -6.23 -16.73 0.71
C PHE A 253 -6.54 -18.04 -0.03
N ALA A 254 -6.36 -19.17 0.65
CA ALA A 254 -6.54 -20.48 0.04
C ALA A 254 -7.65 -21.29 0.72
N VAL A 255 -8.66 -21.70 -0.04
CA VAL A 255 -9.72 -22.61 0.42
C VAL A 255 -9.53 -23.94 -0.27
N GLU A 256 -9.23 -24.98 0.52
CA GLU A 256 -8.95 -26.35 0.01
C GLU A 256 -7.89 -26.34 -1.12
N GLY A 257 -6.89 -25.49 -0.96
CA GLY A 257 -5.78 -25.33 -1.92
C GLY A 257 -6.07 -24.43 -3.11
N LYS A 258 -7.31 -24.02 -3.36
CA LYS A 258 -7.67 -23.06 -4.43
C LYS A 258 -7.52 -21.62 -3.94
N ILE A 259 -7.03 -20.74 -4.81
CA ILE A 259 -6.87 -19.31 -4.51
C ILE A 259 -8.22 -18.62 -4.59
N TRP A 260 -8.52 -17.88 -3.55
CA TRP A 260 -9.67 -17.02 -3.42
C TRP A 260 -9.22 -15.60 -3.20
N VAL A 261 -10.09 -14.67 -3.58
CA VAL A 261 -9.95 -13.26 -3.30
C VAL A 261 -11.13 -12.80 -2.46
N ALA A 262 -10.85 -11.92 -1.52
CA ALA A 262 -11.86 -11.26 -0.71
C ALA A 262 -11.60 -9.75 -0.71
N THR A 263 -12.67 -8.99 -0.52
CA THR A 263 -12.68 -7.54 -0.33
C THR A 263 -13.83 -7.15 0.60
N PHE A 264 -13.97 -5.86 0.89
CA PHE A 264 -15.11 -5.31 1.63
C PHE A 264 -15.70 -4.12 0.88
N ASN A 265 -16.95 -3.77 1.18
CA ASN A 265 -17.59 -2.57 0.66
C ASN A 265 -17.84 -1.57 1.79
N GLY A 266 -17.32 -0.35 1.65
CA GLY A 266 -17.82 0.82 2.41
C GLY A 266 -18.07 0.65 3.92
N PHE A 267 -17.31 -0.23 4.59
CA PHE A 267 -17.33 -0.57 6.02
C PHE A 267 -18.41 -1.52 6.58
N ASP A 268 -19.32 -2.15 5.84
CA ASP A 268 -20.36 -2.99 6.50
C ASP A 268 -20.50 -4.44 6.01
N SER A 269 -20.01 -4.77 4.81
CA SER A 269 -20.03 -6.15 4.31
C SER A 269 -18.69 -6.58 3.70
N CYS A 270 -18.39 -7.87 3.83
CA CYS A 270 -17.26 -8.53 3.20
C CYS A 270 -17.75 -9.44 2.06
N VAL A 271 -17.01 -9.44 0.97
CA VAL A 271 -17.35 -10.15 -0.26
C VAL A 271 -16.17 -11.00 -0.68
N MET A 272 -16.40 -12.25 -1.08
CA MET A 272 -15.33 -13.16 -1.45
C MET A 272 -15.75 -14.20 -2.47
N HIS A 273 -14.82 -14.59 -3.31
CA HIS A 273 -15.03 -15.59 -4.35
C HIS A 273 -13.70 -16.25 -4.76
N PRO A 274 -13.76 -17.42 -5.41
CA PRO A 274 -12.61 -18.00 -6.07
C PRO A 274 -12.03 -17.04 -7.11
N TRP A 275 -10.72 -17.11 -7.31
CA TRP A 275 -10.02 -16.27 -8.27
C TRP A 275 -10.64 -16.36 -9.67
N GLY A 276 -10.99 -15.19 -10.23
CA GLY A 276 -11.56 -15.05 -11.57
C GLY A 276 -13.00 -15.55 -11.75
N GLN A 277 -13.71 -15.89 -10.67
CA GLN A 277 -15.15 -16.18 -10.69
C GLN A 277 -15.96 -14.97 -10.23
N LYS A 278 -17.16 -14.79 -10.77
CA LYS A 278 -18.06 -13.67 -10.41
C LYS A 278 -19.00 -13.95 -9.23
N ASN A 279 -19.29 -15.24 -8.96
CA ASN A 279 -20.23 -15.62 -7.90
C ASN A 279 -19.57 -15.52 -6.52
N SER A 280 -20.07 -14.57 -5.73
CA SER A 280 -19.46 -14.17 -4.45
C SER A 280 -20.32 -14.51 -3.24
N ILE A 281 -19.67 -14.94 -2.17
CA ILE A 281 -20.25 -15.01 -0.82
C ILE A 281 -20.27 -13.58 -0.25
N ILE A 282 -21.37 -13.21 0.40
CA ILE A 282 -21.54 -11.89 1.03
C ILE A 282 -21.82 -12.08 2.51
N ILE A 283 -21.00 -11.47 3.36
CA ILE A 283 -21.14 -11.49 4.81
C ILE A 283 -21.44 -10.08 5.30
N ASP A 284 -22.58 -9.91 5.96
CA ASP A 284 -22.93 -8.67 6.65
C ASP A 284 -22.25 -8.58 8.02
N ASN A 285 -22.29 -7.38 8.62
CA ASN A 285 -21.63 -7.10 9.89
C ASN A 285 -20.12 -7.37 9.80
N CYS A 286 -19.51 -6.88 8.73
CA CYS A 286 -18.07 -6.92 8.52
C CYS A 286 -17.52 -5.48 8.60
N PRO A 287 -17.36 -4.92 9.81
CA PRO A 287 -16.90 -3.56 10.01
C PRO A 287 -15.42 -3.45 9.65
N ALA A 288 -15.11 -3.26 8.37
CA ALA A 288 -13.76 -3.47 7.83
C ALA A 288 -12.98 -2.15 7.66
N ALA A 289 -12.77 -1.41 8.76
CA ALA A 289 -11.77 -0.31 8.74
C ALA A 289 -10.34 -0.86 8.66
N SER A 290 -10.13 -2.05 9.25
CA SER A 290 -8.98 -2.92 9.02
C SER A 290 -9.45 -4.36 9.12
N TRP A 291 -8.85 -5.28 8.35
CA TRP A 291 -9.36 -6.64 8.28
C TRP A 291 -8.33 -7.64 7.76
N ASP A 292 -8.59 -8.91 8.02
CA ASP A 292 -7.85 -10.04 7.49
C ASP A 292 -8.74 -11.27 7.32
N ILE A 293 -8.30 -12.22 6.51
CA ILE A 293 -9.06 -13.44 6.19
C ILE A 293 -8.14 -14.66 6.06
N ALA A 294 -8.60 -15.79 6.59
CA ALA A 294 -7.89 -17.07 6.53
C ALA A 294 -8.87 -18.23 6.35
N TYR A 295 -8.35 -19.45 6.13
CA TYR A 295 -9.15 -20.66 6.04
C TYR A 295 -8.62 -21.71 7.03
N ASP A 296 -9.50 -22.18 7.90
CA ASP A 296 -9.20 -23.29 8.79
C ASP A 296 -9.63 -24.61 8.13
N SER A 297 -8.63 -25.38 7.68
CA SER A 297 -8.86 -26.67 7.02
C SER A 297 -9.46 -27.75 7.92
N GLN A 298 -9.31 -27.63 9.25
CA GLN A 298 -9.84 -28.61 10.19
C GLN A 298 -11.34 -28.38 10.41
N SER A 299 -11.75 -27.15 10.70
CA SER A 299 -13.16 -26.80 10.87
C SER A 299 -13.90 -26.54 9.55
N LYS A 300 -13.17 -26.45 8.43
CA LYS A 300 -13.69 -26.11 7.09
C LYS A 300 -14.40 -24.76 7.03
N ASN A 301 -13.98 -23.83 7.89
CA ASN A 301 -14.53 -22.49 7.94
C ASN A 301 -13.56 -21.50 7.29
N ILE A 302 -14.13 -20.53 6.58
CA ILE A 302 -13.42 -19.28 6.27
C ILE A 302 -13.55 -18.39 7.50
N ILE A 303 -12.44 -17.82 7.94
CA ILE A 303 -12.33 -16.99 9.14
C ILE A 303 -12.10 -15.56 8.68
N ILE A 304 -12.98 -14.65 9.06
CA ILE A 304 -12.87 -13.23 8.75
C ILE A 304 -12.66 -12.49 10.06
N ALA A 305 -11.63 -11.66 10.17
CA ALA A 305 -11.43 -10.77 11.29
C ALA A 305 -11.51 -9.33 10.78
N ALA A 306 -12.50 -8.56 11.24
CA ALA A 306 -12.75 -7.20 10.79
C ALA A 306 -12.90 -6.27 11.99
N ALA A 307 -12.17 -5.15 11.97
CA ALA A 307 -12.22 -4.15 13.02
C ALA A 307 -12.79 -2.83 12.51
N GLY A 308 -13.79 -2.34 13.23
CA GLY A 308 -14.54 -1.13 12.87
C GLY A 308 -13.85 0.16 13.24
N ASP A 309 -14.47 1.29 12.88
CA ASP A 309 -13.96 2.64 13.08
C ASP A 309 -13.91 3.08 14.55
N ARG A 310 -14.54 2.31 15.45
CA ARG A 310 -14.48 2.49 16.91
C ARG A 310 -13.61 1.44 17.59
N GLY A 311 -12.95 0.58 16.81
CA GLY A 311 -12.00 -0.41 17.31
C GLY A 311 -12.64 -1.63 17.96
N GLU A 312 -13.92 -1.91 17.72
CA GLU A 312 -14.49 -3.23 17.93
C GLU A 312 -13.90 -4.21 16.93
N LEU A 313 -13.63 -5.45 17.36
CA LEU A 313 -13.25 -6.55 16.47
C LEU A 313 -14.39 -7.55 16.39
N VAL A 314 -14.79 -7.87 15.17
CA VAL A 314 -15.74 -8.92 14.83
C VAL A 314 -14.97 -10.03 14.11
N VAL A 315 -15.03 -11.25 14.63
CA VAL A 315 -14.51 -12.44 13.96
C VAL A 315 -15.65 -13.35 13.57
N HIS A 316 -15.82 -13.59 12.27
CA HIS A 316 -16.81 -14.53 11.74
C HIS A 316 -16.15 -15.82 11.31
N LYS A 317 -16.76 -16.95 11.65
CA LYS A 317 -16.49 -18.25 11.04
C LYS A 317 -17.64 -18.55 10.09
N ILE A 318 -17.36 -18.68 8.81
CA ILE A 318 -18.39 -18.87 7.78
C ILE A 318 -18.17 -20.18 7.02
N SER A 319 -19.25 -20.77 6.54
CA SER A 319 -19.17 -21.94 5.67
C SER A 319 -18.64 -21.55 4.28
N LYS A 320 -17.67 -22.30 3.75
CA LYS A 320 -17.20 -22.17 2.36
C LYS A 320 -18.28 -22.50 1.31
N ASP A 321 -19.29 -23.28 1.73
CA ASP A 321 -20.42 -23.72 0.92
C ASP A 321 -21.62 -22.75 1.03
N SER A 322 -21.39 -21.57 1.61
CA SER A 322 -22.36 -20.48 1.65
C SER A 322 -22.91 -20.14 0.26
N PRO A 323 -24.18 -19.70 0.17
CA PRO A 323 -24.76 -19.27 -1.09
C PRO A 323 -23.95 -18.12 -1.70
N ARG A 324 -23.93 -18.05 -3.02
CA ARG A 324 -23.16 -17.07 -3.79
C ARG A 324 -24.06 -16.33 -4.77
N ALA A 325 -23.71 -15.08 -5.06
CA ALA A 325 -24.45 -14.21 -5.96
C ALA A 325 -23.52 -13.55 -6.98
N ASP A 326 -24.02 -13.34 -8.19
CA ASP A 326 -23.37 -12.55 -9.23
C ASP A 326 -23.66 -11.05 -9.01
N LEU A 327 -22.63 -10.32 -8.58
CA LEU A 327 -22.74 -8.90 -8.18
C LEU A 327 -22.31 -7.90 -9.26
N CYS A 328 -21.69 -8.37 -10.34
CA CYS A 328 -21.05 -7.51 -11.35
C CYS A 328 -21.34 -7.94 -12.80
N GLY A 329 -22.03 -9.05 -13.00
CA GLY A 329 -22.50 -9.50 -14.30
C GLY A 329 -21.37 -9.61 -15.32
N PRO A 330 -21.51 -9.00 -16.52
CA PRO A 330 -20.52 -9.10 -17.59
C PRO A 330 -19.24 -8.31 -17.33
N ALA A 331 -19.19 -7.44 -16.30
CA ALA A 331 -17.99 -6.69 -15.95
C ALA A 331 -16.91 -7.55 -15.26
N CYS A 332 -17.30 -8.73 -14.77
CA CYS A 332 -16.42 -9.68 -14.12
C CYS A 332 -16.11 -10.90 -14.98
N PRO A 333 -14.91 -11.48 -14.82
CA PRO A 333 -14.63 -12.79 -15.39
C PRO A 333 -15.49 -13.87 -14.73
N ASP A 334 -15.74 -14.94 -15.47
CA ASP A 334 -16.43 -16.15 -14.98
C ASP A 334 -15.65 -17.40 -15.39
N LEU A 335 -14.50 -17.59 -14.74
CA LEU A 335 -13.66 -18.74 -14.99
C LEU A 335 -14.35 -20.03 -14.49
N PRO A 336 -14.31 -21.13 -15.28
CA PRO A 336 -14.79 -22.41 -14.79
C PRO A 336 -13.95 -22.86 -13.58
N ASP A 337 -14.55 -23.61 -12.67
CA ASP A 337 -13.91 -24.04 -11.41
C ASP A 337 -12.59 -24.82 -11.60
N SER A 338 -12.41 -25.47 -12.75
CA SER A 338 -11.17 -26.15 -13.15
C SER A 338 -10.02 -25.22 -13.52
N ARG A 339 -10.31 -23.94 -13.76
CA ARG A 339 -9.34 -22.88 -14.10
C ARG A 339 -8.99 -21.99 -12.91
N VAL A 340 -9.67 -22.15 -11.78
CA VAL A 340 -9.29 -21.46 -10.54
C VAL A 340 -7.90 -21.97 -10.12
N PRO A 341 -6.89 -21.11 -9.99
CA PRO A 341 -5.55 -21.51 -9.62
C PRO A 341 -5.49 -22.11 -8.22
N THR A 342 -4.54 -23.01 -8.03
CA THR A 342 -4.20 -23.58 -6.72
C THR A 342 -2.92 -22.96 -6.18
N VAL A 343 -2.74 -23.00 -4.86
CA VAL A 343 -1.49 -22.62 -4.20
C VAL A 343 -0.31 -23.38 -4.80
N ALA A 344 -0.45 -24.70 -5.01
CA ALA A 344 0.59 -25.52 -5.63
C ALA A 344 0.97 -25.02 -7.04
N SER A 345 -0.01 -24.69 -7.89
CA SER A 345 0.26 -24.14 -9.22
C SER A 345 0.81 -22.71 -9.19
N ALA A 346 0.51 -21.94 -8.15
CA ALA A 346 1.02 -20.58 -8.00
C ALA A 346 2.52 -20.54 -7.67
N PHE A 347 3.03 -21.59 -7.04
CA PHE A 347 4.45 -21.76 -6.71
C PHE A 347 5.17 -22.78 -7.61
N GLY A 348 4.51 -23.34 -8.64
CA GLY A 348 5.09 -24.33 -9.55
C GLY A 348 6.26 -23.80 -10.39
N ASP A 349 7.10 -24.72 -10.91
CA ASP A 349 8.44 -24.47 -11.47
C ASP A 349 8.60 -23.11 -12.16
N SER A 350 9.42 -22.27 -11.53
CA SER A 350 9.71 -20.87 -11.88
C SER A 350 10.29 -20.67 -13.28
N ASP A 351 10.69 -21.75 -13.94
CA ASP A 351 11.27 -21.74 -15.29
C ASP A 351 10.23 -21.51 -16.40
N SER A 352 8.94 -21.60 -16.07
CA SER A 352 7.83 -21.51 -17.04
C SER A 352 7.03 -20.21 -16.97
N ILE A 353 7.38 -19.30 -16.06
CA ILE A 353 6.70 -18.00 -15.97
C ILE A 353 7.40 -17.08 -16.96
N PRO A 354 6.76 -16.65 -18.06
CA PRO A 354 7.29 -15.58 -18.88
C PRO A 354 7.13 -14.28 -18.10
N PHE A 355 7.90 -14.12 -17.02
CA PHE A 355 8.40 -12.81 -16.70
C PHE A 355 9.29 -12.48 -17.88
N THR A 356 8.74 -11.76 -18.85
CA THR A 356 9.59 -10.94 -19.70
C THR A 356 10.37 -10.06 -18.74
N LYS A 357 11.56 -10.54 -18.40
CA LYS A 357 12.65 -9.68 -18.00
C LYS A 357 12.63 -8.59 -19.04
N SER A 358 12.35 -7.36 -18.61
CA SER A 358 12.60 -6.23 -19.46
C SER A 358 14.12 -6.21 -19.66
N ASP A 359 14.59 -6.90 -20.71
CA ASP A 359 16.01 -6.99 -21.06
C ASP A 359 16.57 -5.64 -21.52
N THR A 360 15.71 -4.62 -21.56
CA THR A 360 16.15 -3.25 -21.34
C THR A 360 15.95 -2.94 -19.87
N LEU A 361 17.02 -3.03 -19.07
CA LEU A 361 17.15 -2.09 -17.97
C LEU A 361 16.92 -0.71 -18.59
N PRO A 362 15.85 0.03 -18.25
CA PRO A 362 15.90 1.45 -18.48
C PRO A 362 17.12 1.87 -17.66
N VAL A 363 18.15 2.41 -18.32
CA VAL A 363 19.01 3.37 -17.64
C VAL A 363 18.06 4.28 -16.85
N PRO A 364 18.28 4.52 -15.55
CA PRO A 364 17.37 5.34 -14.75
C PRO A 364 17.23 6.73 -15.38
N ASN A 365 16.24 6.87 -16.25
CA ASN A 365 15.98 8.06 -17.04
C ASN A 365 14.84 8.88 -16.42
N LYS A 366 14.18 8.35 -15.38
CA LYS A 366 13.23 9.13 -14.59
C LYS A 366 14.03 10.13 -13.75
N GLY A 367 14.10 11.36 -14.27
CA GLY A 367 14.77 12.51 -13.66
C GLY A 367 16.09 12.90 -14.30
N LEU A 368 16.66 12.04 -15.16
CA LEU A 368 17.86 12.35 -15.94
C LEU A 368 17.49 12.55 -17.41
N PRO A 369 17.81 13.71 -17.97
CA PRO A 369 17.41 14.06 -19.33
C PRO A 369 18.04 13.11 -20.36
N THR A 370 17.19 12.52 -21.20
CA THR A 370 17.59 11.48 -22.17
C THR A 370 18.07 12.04 -23.52
N ASP A 371 17.82 13.33 -23.75
CA ASP A 371 18.29 14.07 -24.90
C ASP A 371 18.68 15.51 -24.49
N LEU A 372 19.38 16.21 -25.38
CA LEU A 372 19.87 17.57 -25.13
C LEU A 372 18.73 18.56 -24.84
N GLY A 373 17.56 18.39 -25.47
CA GLY A 373 16.38 19.22 -25.24
C GLY A 373 15.84 19.07 -23.82
N GLN A 374 15.68 17.82 -23.37
CA GLN A 374 15.30 17.51 -21.98
C GLN A 374 16.33 18.03 -20.97
N LEU A 375 17.63 18.00 -21.31
CA LEU A 375 18.69 18.47 -20.42
C LEU A 375 18.64 19.97 -20.22
N ILE A 376 18.45 20.69 -21.32
CA ILE A 376 18.25 22.12 -21.32
C ILE A 376 17.02 22.46 -20.48
N GLU A 377 15.88 21.79 -20.70
CA GLU A 377 14.65 22.01 -19.93
C GLU A 377 14.83 21.77 -18.42
N ALA A 378 15.43 20.65 -18.04
CA ALA A 378 15.65 20.27 -16.65
C ALA A 378 16.53 21.30 -15.91
N VAL A 379 17.64 21.73 -16.55
CA VAL A 379 18.52 22.77 -16.01
C VAL A 379 17.77 24.10 -15.86
N PHE A 380 16.92 24.46 -16.81
CA PHE A 380 16.13 25.69 -16.75
C PHE A 380 15.10 25.68 -15.61
N LYS A 381 14.31 24.60 -15.47
CA LYS A 381 13.32 24.46 -14.38
C LYS A 381 13.98 24.47 -13.02
N TRP A 382 15.08 23.73 -12.88
CA TRP A 382 15.87 23.71 -11.64
C TRP A 382 16.40 25.10 -11.30
N SER A 383 16.92 25.83 -12.28
CA SER A 383 17.38 27.21 -12.11
C SER A 383 16.27 28.17 -11.64
N LEU A 384 15.06 28.07 -12.23
CA LEU A 384 13.91 28.89 -11.82
C LEU A 384 13.47 28.57 -10.38
N ALA A 385 13.45 27.29 -10.00
CA ALA A 385 13.09 26.86 -8.65
C ALA A 385 14.10 27.36 -7.60
N VAL A 386 15.41 27.26 -7.89
CA VAL A 386 16.48 27.75 -7.01
C VAL A 386 16.38 29.27 -6.82
N ILE A 387 16.17 30.03 -7.91
CA ILE A 387 16.03 31.49 -7.82
C ILE A 387 14.77 31.87 -7.02
N GLY A 388 13.65 31.19 -7.26
CA GLY A 388 12.41 31.37 -6.50
C GLY A 388 12.60 31.12 -5.00
N LEU A 389 13.32 30.05 -4.64
CA LEU A 389 13.65 29.73 -3.25
C LEU A 389 14.54 30.79 -2.60
N VAL A 390 15.55 31.30 -3.32
CA VAL A 390 16.43 32.36 -2.83
C VAL A 390 15.64 33.66 -2.58
N ILE A 391 14.74 34.03 -3.49
CA ILE A 391 13.86 35.19 -3.33
C ILE A 391 12.97 35.00 -2.09
N PHE A 392 12.36 33.82 -1.93
CA PHE A 392 11.52 33.49 -0.78
C PHE A 392 12.28 33.59 0.55
N ALA A 393 13.48 32.99 0.62
CA ALA A 393 14.32 33.02 1.81
C ALA A 393 14.77 34.46 2.17
N ARG A 394 15.13 35.27 1.16
CA ARG A 394 15.49 36.69 1.35
C ARG A 394 14.31 37.52 1.84
N PHE A 395 13.12 37.24 1.33
CA PHE A 395 11.90 37.93 1.75
C PHE A 395 11.55 37.62 3.22
N PHE A 396 11.66 36.34 3.62
CA PHE A 396 11.45 35.92 5.01
C PHE A 396 12.50 36.52 5.97
N TYR A 397 13.78 36.53 5.56
CA TYR A 397 14.85 37.18 6.31
C TYR A 397 14.61 38.68 6.51
N ALA A 398 14.17 39.38 5.45
CA ALA A 398 13.84 40.80 5.54
C ALA A 398 12.63 41.05 6.44
N GLY A 399 11.62 40.17 6.43
CA GLY A 399 10.50 40.21 7.34
C GLY A 399 10.94 40.09 8.80
N PHE A 400 11.78 39.09 9.11
CA PHE A 400 12.34 38.92 10.44
C PHE A 400 13.20 40.11 10.88
N LEU A 401 14.02 40.65 9.99
CA LEU A 401 14.85 41.84 10.26
C LEU A 401 13.97 43.07 10.55
N TRP A 402 12.86 43.25 9.83
CA TRP A 402 11.93 44.35 10.07
C TRP A 402 11.23 44.21 11.43
N PHE A 403 10.74 43.01 11.78
CA PHE A 403 10.11 42.76 13.09
C PHE A 403 11.08 42.92 14.27
N SER A 404 12.34 42.50 14.10
CA SER A 404 13.37 42.61 15.15
C SER A 404 14.08 43.97 15.20
N SER A 405 13.63 44.96 14.41
CA SER A 405 14.29 46.26 14.30
C SER A 405 14.16 47.14 15.55
N ALA A 406 13.21 46.87 16.45
CA ALA A 406 13.00 47.60 17.72
C ALA A 406 13.05 49.14 17.60
N GLY A 407 12.59 49.71 16.48
CA GLY A 407 12.58 51.17 16.23
C GLY A 407 13.86 51.75 15.61
N SER A 408 14.89 50.94 15.31
CA SER A 408 16.08 51.41 14.59
C SER A 408 15.75 51.76 13.13
N ALA A 409 15.96 53.02 12.76
CA ALA A 409 15.73 53.52 11.40
C ALA A 409 16.61 52.79 10.36
N ASP A 410 17.88 52.53 10.70
CA ASP A 410 18.82 51.86 9.80
C ASP A 410 18.43 50.41 9.50
N LYS A 411 18.03 49.64 10.52
CA LYS A 411 17.59 48.25 10.34
C LYS A 411 16.29 48.17 9.54
N THR A 412 15.39 49.12 9.77
CA THR A 412 14.12 49.24 9.03
C THR A 412 14.37 49.60 7.56
N ALA A 413 15.25 50.56 7.28
CA ALA A 413 15.63 50.92 5.91
C ALA A 413 16.26 49.73 5.17
N ARG A 414 17.20 49.04 5.82
CA ARG A 414 17.86 47.85 5.27
C ARG A 414 16.89 46.71 4.99
N ALA A 415 15.93 46.44 5.87
CA ALA A 415 14.90 45.43 5.64
C ALA A 415 14.03 45.77 4.42
N LYS A 416 13.60 47.03 4.30
CA LYS A 416 12.81 47.51 3.15
C LYS A 416 13.59 47.43 1.84
N ASP A 417 14.88 47.72 1.84
CA ASP A 417 15.71 47.59 0.64
C ASP A 417 15.88 46.12 0.20
N ILE A 418 16.05 45.20 1.15
CA ILE A 418 16.09 43.76 0.84
C ILE A 418 14.74 43.29 0.27
N MET A 419 13.61 43.73 0.84
CA MET A 419 12.28 43.42 0.31
C MET A 419 12.08 43.96 -1.11
N LYS A 420 12.46 45.22 -1.37
CA LYS A 420 12.38 45.82 -2.70
C LYS A 420 13.19 45.03 -3.73
N ASN A 421 14.43 44.68 -3.38
CA ASN A 421 15.30 43.91 -4.28
C ASN A 421 14.75 42.49 -4.53
N ALA A 422 14.16 41.85 -3.52
CA ALA A 422 13.49 40.55 -3.69
C ALA A 422 12.25 40.66 -4.61
N ILE A 423 11.46 41.72 -4.49
CA ILE A 423 10.30 41.99 -5.35
C ILE A 423 10.76 42.21 -6.81
N TYR A 424 11.79 43.01 -7.04
CA TYR A 424 12.35 43.17 -8.39
C TYR A 424 12.86 41.85 -8.96
N GLY A 425 13.52 41.02 -8.14
CA GLY A 425 13.93 39.67 -8.53
C GLY A 425 12.74 38.78 -8.91
N ALA A 426 11.63 38.85 -8.17
CA ALA A 426 10.41 38.11 -8.47
C ALA A 426 9.76 38.59 -9.78
N PHE A 427 9.74 39.90 -10.03
CA PHE A 427 9.23 40.47 -11.29
C PHE A 427 10.06 40.02 -12.50
N ILE A 428 11.39 39.98 -12.37
CA ILE A 428 12.27 39.48 -13.43
C ILE A 428 12.01 37.99 -13.68
N LEU A 429 11.91 37.19 -12.62
CA LEU A 429 11.61 35.76 -12.72
C LEU A 429 10.25 35.50 -13.39
N PHE A 430 9.23 36.25 -13.01
CA PHE A 430 7.89 36.16 -13.59
C PHE A 430 7.86 36.59 -15.07
N SER A 431 8.58 37.67 -15.39
CA SER A 431 8.71 38.14 -16.78
C SER A 431 9.44 37.13 -17.66
N ALA A 432 10.49 36.49 -17.14
CA ALA A 432 11.20 35.42 -17.84
C ALA A 432 10.28 34.24 -18.14
N TYR A 433 9.48 33.81 -17.15
CA TYR A 433 8.47 32.76 -17.34
C TYR A 433 7.45 33.13 -18.43
N LEU A 434 6.92 34.35 -18.41
CA LEU A 434 5.93 34.81 -19.38
C LEU A 434 6.49 34.89 -20.81
N ILE A 435 7.70 35.43 -20.98
CA ILE A 435 8.37 35.50 -22.28
C ILE A 435 8.57 34.09 -22.85
N LEU A 436 9.07 33.17 -22.04
CA LEU A 436 9.31 31.78 -22.45
C LEU A 436 8.02 31.07 -22.83
N ASN A 437 6.98 31.15 -22.00
CA ASN A 437 5.69 30.54 -22.26
C ASN A 437 4.97 31.14 -23.49
N THR A 438 5.29 32.40 -23.85
CA THR A 438 4.72 33.07 -25.04
C THR A 438 5.46 32.71 -26.33
N ILE A 439 6.79 32.60 -26.29
CA ILE A 439 7.60 32.27 -27.47
C ILE A 439 7.51 30.77 -27.79
N ASN A 440 7.63 29.91 -26.79
CA ASN A 440 7.44 28.48 -26.94
C ASN A 440 6.95 27.85 -25.63
N PRO A 441 5.65 27.53 -25.51
CA PRO A 441 5.09 26.94 -24.30
C PRO A 441 5.69 25.57 -24.00
N ASP A 442 6.26 24.87 -24.98
CA ASP A 442 6.81 23.53 -24.84
C ASP A 442 8.08 23.51 -23.97
N LEU A 443 8.81 24.63 -23.91
CA LEU A 443 9.96 24.84 -23.00
C LEU A 443 9.54 24.89 -21.53
N VAL A 444 8.25 25.15 -21.27
CA VAL A 444 7.66 25.18 -19.93
C VAL A 444 6.84 23.91 -19.67
N ARG A 445 6.18 23.38 -20.70
CA ARG A 445 5.21 22.27 -20.65
C ARG A 445 5.80 20.87 -20.93
N SER A 446 7.12 20.72 -21.04
CA SER A 446 7.78 19.42 -21.20
C SER A 446 7.49 18.69 -22.51
N THR A 447 7.39 19.43 -23.61
CA THR A 447 7.10 18.86 -24.95
C THR A 447 8.06 19.36 -26.03
N PHE A 448 9.16 20.00 -25.64
CA PHE A 448 10.08 20.63 -26.60
C PHE A 448 10.84 19.58 -27.42
N ASN A 449 10.54 19.52 -28.73
CA ASN A 449 11.12 18.55 -29.65
C ASN A 449 11.89 19.28 -30.77
N LEU A 450 13.19 18.97 -30.93
CA LEU A 450 14.05 19.60 -31.92
C LEU A 450 13.92 18.90 -33.29
N PRO A 451 13.49 19.59 -34.36
CA PRO A 451 13.41 18.99 -35.68
C PRO A 451 14.81 18.62 -36.21
N GLY A 452 14.99 17.37 -36.65
CA GLY A 452 16.21 16.91 -37.35
C GLY A 452 17.18 16.06 -36.53
N LEU A 453 16.89 15.76 -35.27
CA LEU A 453 17.53 14.68 -34.50
C LEU A 453 16.52 13.53 -34.36
N PRO A 454 16.91 12.26 -34.51
CA PRO A 454 16.00 11.14 -34.26
C PRO A 454 15.68 11.09 -32.76
N GLY A 455 14.65 11.85 -32.35
CA GLY A 455 13.97 11.65 -31.08
C GLY A 455 13.29 10.29 -31.11
N GLY A 456 13.46 9.52 -30.04
CA GLY A 456 12.76 8.24 -29.85
C GLY A 456 11.29 8.41 -30.17
N GLN A 457 10.83 7.73 -31.21
CA GLN A 457 9.46 7.85 -31.70
C GLN A 457 8.50 7.49 -30.58
N ALA A 458 7.57 8.39 -30.26
CA ALA A 458 6.36 8.02 -29.57
C ALA A 458 5.64 6.99 -30.44
N VAL A 459 5.59 5.74 -29.97
CA VAL A 459 4.80 4.68 -30.58
C VAL A 459 3.33 5.12 -30.54
N PRO A 460 2.65 5.30 -31.69
CA PRO A 460 1.24 5.66 -31.67
C PRO A 460 0.43 4.49 -31.09
N ALA A 461 -0.49 4.82 -30.18
CA ALA A 461 -1.43 3.87 -29.60
C ALA A 461 -2.21 3.14 -30.72
N PRO A 462 -2.37 1.81 -30.65
CA PRO A 462 -3.19 1.09 -31.61
C PRO A 462 -4.66 1.49 -31.43
N LYS A 463 -5.34 1.69 -32.57
CA LYS A 463 -6.79 1.92 -32.65
C LYS A 463 -7.58 0.68 -32.30
#